data_AF-A0A920FWJ1-F1
#
_entry.id   AF-A0A920FWJ1-F1
#
_cell.length_a   1.000
_cell.length_b   1.000
_cell.length_c   1.000
_cell.angle_alpha   90.00
_cell.angle_beta   90.00
_cell.angle_gamma   90.00
#
_symmetry.space_group_name_H-M   'P 1'
#
loop_
_entity.id
_entity.type
_entity.pdbx_description
1 polymer ?
#
loop_
_entity_poly.entity_id
_entity_poly.type
_entity_poly.pdbx_seq_one_letter_code
_entity_poly.pdbx_strand_id
1 'polypeptide(L)' 'MTSQLENDDLIKFGLIPELVGRLPVSASLDELKLEDLKEILTKPKNAISKQYKALFLLKEWNLK' A
#
# COMPACT_ATOMS: atom_id res chain seq x y z
N MET A 1 3.45 19.25 -6.46
CA MET A 1 2.43 20.06 -5.77
C MET A 1 1.77 19.13 -4.78
N THR A 2 1.98 19.33 -3.49
CA THR A 2 1.36 18.49 -2.45
C THR A 2 -0.14 18.68 -2.52
N SER A 3 -0.88 17.63 -2.89
CA SER A 3 -2.35 17.61 -2.80
C SER A 3 -2.71 17.66 -1.31
N GLN A 4 -2.85 18.86 -0.77
CA GLN A 4 -3.34 19.08 0.58
C GLN A 4 -4.85 18.82 0.55
N LEU A 5 -5.26 17.77 1.26
CA LEU A 5 -6.65 17.39 1.44
C LEU A 5 -7.27 18.34 2.46
N GLU A 6 -8.33 19.06 2.10
CA GLU A 6 -9.06 19.90 3.03
C GLU A 6 -10.24 19.13 3.65
N ASN A 7 -10.60 19.47 4.89
CA ASN A 7 -11.74 18.83 5.58
C ASN A 7 -13.07 19.06 4.83
N ASP A 8 -13.20 20.19 4.15
CA ASP A 8 -14.39 20.53 3.35
C ASP A 8 -14.56 19.59 2.15
N ASP A 9 -13.45 19.10 1.58
CA ASP A 9 -13.48 18.12 0.48
C ASP A 9 -14.03 16.77 0.96
N LEU A 10 -13.69 16.35 2.18
CA LEU A 10 -14.21 15.13 2.80
C LEU A 10 -15.70 15.22 3.09
N ILE A 11 -16.18 16.39 3.55
CA ILE A 11 -17.60 16.62 3.80
C ILE A 11 -18.39 16.59 2.49
N LYS A 12 -17.87 17.20 1.42
CA LYS A 12 -18.45 17.13 0.07
C LYS A 12 -18.44 15.71 -0.51
N PHE A 13 -17.46 14.89 -0.15
CA PHE A 13 -17.41 13.47 -0.48
C PHE A 13 -18.45 12.61 0.28
N GLY A 14 -19.15 13.19 1.27
CA GLY A 14 -20.22 12.54 2.01
C GLY A 14 -19.83 12.03 3.40
N LEU A 15 -18.66 12.40 3.92
CA LEU A 15 -18.29 12.13 5.31
C LEU A 15 -18.99 13.12 6.25
N ILE A 16 -19.45 12.62 7.39
CA ILE A 16 -20.15 13.41 8.41
C ILE A 16 -19.13 14.31 9.16
N PRO A 17 -19.43 15.61 9.41
CA PRO A 17 -18.50 16.55 10.05
C PRO A 17 -17.92 16.07 11.39
N GLU A 18 -18.71 15.38 12.20
CA GLU A 18 -18.29 14.82 13.49
C GLU A 18 -17.21 13.76 13.36
N LEU A 19 -17.19 13.01 12.26
CA LEU A 19 -16.19 11.98 11.97
C LEU A 19 -14.90 12.62 11.45
N VAL A 20 -15.03 13.59 10.54
CA VAL A 20 -13.89 14.34 9.99
C VAL A 20 -13.17 15.12 11.10
N GLY A 21 -13.92 15.72 12.04
CA GLY A 21 -13.34 16.41 13.21
C GLY A 21 -12.59 15.51 14.19
N ARG A 22 -12.78 14.17 14.13
CA ARG A 22 -12.05 13.18 14.95
C ARG A 22 -10.81 12.61 14.25
N LEU A 23 -10.51 13.04 13.02
CA LEU A 23 -9.36 12.61 12.24
C LEU A 23 -8.32 13.75 12.16
N PRO A 24 -7.51 13.98 13.22
CA PRO A 24 -6.56 15.09 13.28
C PRO A 24 -5.33 14.91 12.37
N VAL A 25 -5.15 13.72 11.77
CA VAL A 25 -3.98 13.39 10.96
C VAL A 25 -4.44 12.87 9.60
N SER A 26 -3.99 13.54 8.54
CA SER A 26 -4.15 13.13 7.16
C SER A 26 -2.80 12.75 6.56
N ALA A 27 -2.73 11.61 5.87
CA ALA A 27 -1.57 11.22 5.09
C ALA A 27 -2.02 10.83 3.69
N SER A 28 -1.50 11.52 2.68
CA SER A 28 -1.73 11.20 1.27
C SER A 28 -0.65 10.21 0.82
N LEU A 29 -1.06 9.16 0.09
CA LEU A 29 -0.10 8.25 -0.54
C LEU A 29 0.21 8.75 -1.94
N ASP A 30 1.49 8.64 -2.32
CA ASP A 30 1.91 8.89 -3.69
C ASP A 30 1.49 7.75 -4.61
N GLU A 31 1.25 8.07 -5.88
CA GLU A 31 1.00 7.07 -6.91
C GLU A 31 2.26 6.23 -7.18
N LEU A 32 2.05 4.93 -7.40
CA LEU A 32 3.14 3.99 -7.67
C LEU A 32 3.72 4.21 -9.07
N LYS A 33 5.05 4.33 -9.13
CA LYS A 33 5.81 4.35 -10.37
C LYS A 33 6.38 2.97 -10.68
N LEU A 34 6.91 2.83 -11.89
CA LEU A 34 7.56 1.59 -12.32
C LEU A 34 8.69 1.15 -11.37
N GLU A 35 9.44 2.10 -10.82
CA GLU A 35 10.53 1.81 -9.88
C GLU A 35 9.99 1.26 -8.55
N ASP A 36 8.92 1.87 -8.02
CA ASP A 36 8.25 1.39 -6.81
C ASP A 36 7.75 -0.04 -6.98
N LEU A 37 7.16 -0.36 -8.14
CA LEU A 37 6.71 -1.72 -8.45
C LEU A 37 7.86 -2.74 -8.47
N LYS A 38 9.02 -2.37 -9.05
CA LYS A 38 10.20 -3.24 -9.03
C LYS A 38 10.70 -3.47 -7.60
N GLU A 39 10.68 -2.44 -6.76
CA GLU A 39 11.05 -2.55 -5.36
C GLU A 39 10.06 -3.43 -4.57
N ILE A 40 8.76 -3.25 -4.75
CA ILE A 40 7.70 -4.06 -4.12
C ILE A 40 7.86 -5.55 -4.45
N LEU A 41 8.25 -5.86 -5.69
CA LEU A 41 8.44 -7.25 -6.12
C LEU A 41 9.70 -7.91 -5.56
N THR A 42 10.68 -7.16 -5.04
CA THR A 42 12.02 -7.68 -4.72
C THR A 42 12.49 -7.43 -3.29
N LYS A 43 12.27 -6.22 -2.76
CA LYS A 43 12.80 -5.78 -1.46
C LYS A 43 12.00 -6.23 -0.24
N PRO A 44 10.66 -6.09 -0.17
CA PRO A 44 9.94 -6.32 1.09
C PRO A 44 10.10 -7.75 1.58
N LYS A 45 9.91 -7.96 2.89
CA LYS A 45 9.96 -9.29 3.50
C LYS A 45 9.01 -10.26 2.79
N ASN A 46 7.83 -9.76 2.43
CA ASN A 46 6.77 -10.51 1.76
C ASN A 46 6.75 -10.29 0.24
N ALA A 47 7.88 -9.93 -0.37
CA ALA A 47 7.99 -9.77 -1.81
C ALA A 47 7.54 -11.04 -2.56
N ILE A 48 6.76 -10.88 -3.64
CA ILE A 48 6.22 -12.00 -4.42
C ILE A 48 7.34 -12.91 -4.95
N SER A 49 8.47 -12.34 -5.39
CA SER A 49 9.64 -13.12 -5.82
C SER A 49 10.17 -14.07 -4.73
N LYS A 50 10.21 -13.63 -3.47
CA LYS A 50 10.63 -14.45 -2.32
C LYS A 50 9.62 -15.52 -2.00
N GLN A 51 8.33 -15.21 -2.11
CA GLN A 51 7.25 -16.18 -1.91
C GLN A 51 7.30 -17.30 -2.94
N TYR A 52 7.47 -16.98 -4.23
CA TYR A 52 7.64 -17.99 -5.28
C TYR A 52 8.91 -18.82 -5.07
N LYS A 53 10.02 -18.20 -4.71
CA LYS A 53 11.27 -18.95 -4.39
C LYS A 53 11.06 -19.96 -3.26
N ALA A 54 10.36 -19.57 -2.19
CA ALA A 54 10.01 -20.47 -1.10
C ALA A 54 9.05 -21.58 -1.54
N LEU A 55 8.05 -21.27 -2.38
CA LEU A 55 7.12 -22.24 -2.94
C LEU A 55 7.84 -23.30 -3.79
N PHE A 56 8.78 -22.90 -4.64
CA PHE A 56 9.55 -23.83 -5.46
C PHE A 56 10.45 -24.72 -4.61
N LEU A 57 11.13 -24.17 -3.60
CA LEU A 57 11.92 -24.96 -2.64
C LEU A 57 11.06 -26.01 -1.90
N LEU A 58 9.86 -25.63 -1.48
CA LEU A 58 8.91 -26.56 -0.84
C LEU A 58 8.46 -27.68 -1.80
N LYS A 59 8.21 -27.34 -3.08
CA LYS A 59 7.85 -28.32 -4.10
C LYS A 59 9.00 -29.29 -4.42
N GLU A 60 10.23 -28.79 -4.58
CA GLU A 60 11.41 -29.64 -4.76
C GLU A 60 11.65 -30.56 -3.56
N TRP A 61 11.41 -30.07 -2.34
CA TRP A 61 11.56 -30.88 -1.13
C TRP A 61 10.53 -32.02 -1.03
N ASN A 62 9.31 -31.83 -1.55
CA ASN A 62 8.27 -32.87 -1.62
C ASN A 62 8.46 -33.88 -2.77
N LEU A 63 9.46 -33.69 -3.64
CA LEU A 63 9.78 -34.60 -4.75
C LEU A 63 10.98 -35.52 -4.42
N LYS A 64 11.49 -35.48 -3.18
CA LYS A 64 12.42 -36.46 -2.61
C LYS A 64 11.69 -37.39 -1.64
#